data_AF-A0A1I5CUW5-F1
#
_entry.id   AF-A0A1I5CUW5-F1
#
_cell.length_a   1.000
_cell.length_b   1.000
_cell.length_c   1.000
_cell.angle_alpha   90.00
_cell.angle_beta   90.00
_cell.angle_gamma   90.00
#
_symmetry.space_group_name_H-M   'P 1'
#
loop_
_entity.id
_entity.type
_entity.pdbx_description
1 polymer ?
#
loop_
_entity_poly.entity_id
_entity_poly.type
_entity_poly.pdbx_seq_one_letter_code
_entity_poly.pdbx_strand_id
1 'polypeptide(L)'
;MSVVTHPATGSRTTRAGVDLTWFAVLTMLVSWVPLAMTIAVGRPGDVWFLVGTSGPTLAALLLWLAGHRRPRGPARPVLTRVWAWVPAALALGLLPSAAAVALAGPMFDPAAAATMIEDVGGLFPALMMLLLAGPLAEEFGWRGYAQPRLCRRLGPVATSAVLGAGWAVWHLPLFFVPGTSQAEMGIGSPAATLFLISFLPLSYLFWFVTERLSGGVAGAVLMHVALNTGVTFGGISSDAAMGVVLGTATLVSLAVAALGPRAASLTATARTPARPVR
;
A
#
# COMPACT_ATOMS: atom_id res chain seq x y z
N MET A 1 48.19 -12.00 15.45
CA MET A 1 47.07 -12.66 14.76
C MET A 1 45.77 -12.17 15.39
N SER A 2 45.10 -11.20 14.78
CA SER A 2 43.82 -10.69 15.27
C SER A 2 42.70 -11.50 14.62
N VAL A 3 42.04 -12.34 15.41
CA VAL A 3 40.87 -13.12 14.97
C VAL A 3 39.72 -12.13 14.73
N VAL A 4 39.44 -11.83 13.46
CA VAL A 4 38.25 -11.10 13.07
C VAL A 4 37.07 -12.06 13.22
N THR A 5 36.34 -11.95 14.32
CA THR A 5 35.07 -12.65 14.51
C THR A 5 34.02 -12.01 13.61
N HIS A 6 33.61 -12.71 12.56
CA HIS A 6 32.43 -12.33 11.79
C HIS A 6 31.18 -12.53 12.68
N PRO A 7 30.31 -11.51 12.86
CA PRO A 7 29.10 -11.68 13.64
C PRO A 7 28.15 -12.66 12.93
N ALA A 8 27.69 -13.65 13.69
CA ALA A 8 26.81 -14.72 13.25
C ALA A 8 25.57 -14.16 12.53
N THR A 9 25.32 -14.69 11.34
CA THR A 9 24.18 -14.38 10.47
C THR A 9 22.81 -14.60 11.12
N GLY A 10 22.73 -15.40 12.20
CA GLY A 10 21.50 -15.66 12.96
C GLY A 10 20.94 -14.48 13.76
N SER A 11 21.75 -13.49 14.13
CA SER A 11 21.29 -12.33 14.94
C SER A 11 20.47 -11.30 14.14
N ARG A 12 20.67 -11.22 12.82
CA ARG A 12 20.03 -10.22 11.96
C ARG A 12 18.64 -10.66 11.50
N THR A 13 18.43 -11.96 11.30
CA THR A 13 17.14 -12.56 10.95
C THR A 13 16.18 -12.63 12.14
N THR A 14 16.65 -12.81 13.37
CA THR A 14 15.76 -12.71 14.54
C THR A 14 15.27 -11.27 14.75
N ARG A 15 16.17 -10.29 14.71
CA ARG A 15 15.85 -8.88 14.91
C ARG A 15 14.84 -8.31 13.90
N ALA A 16 14.98 -8.61 12.61
CA ALA A 16 14.02 -8.12 11.63
C ALA A 16 12.63 -8.77 11.74
N GLY A 17 12.47 -9.88 12.48
CA GLY A 17 11.18 -10.51 12.71
C GLY A 17 10.47 -9.80 13.85
N VAL A 18 11.22 -9.54 14.92
CA VAL A 18 10.81 -8.69 16.03
C VAL A 18 10.40 -7.30 15.55
N ASP A 19 11.18 -6.66 14.66
CA ASP A 19 10.83 -5.37 14.05
C ASP A 19 9.48 -5.41 13.31
N LEU A 20 9.20 -6.49 12.56
CA LEU A 20 7.95 -6.63 11.81
C LEU A 20 6.76 -6.85 12.74
N THR A 21 6.94 -7.64 13.81
CA THR A 21 5.91 -7.82 14.84
C THR A 21 5.60 -6.51 15.54
N TRP A 22 6.62 -5.75 15.96
CA TRP A 22 6.43 -4.43 16.57
C TRP A 22 5.78 -3.46 15.61
N PHE A 23 6.17 -3.46 14.33
CA PHE A 23 5.52 -2.63 13.33
C PHE A 23 4.04 -2.97 13.20
N ALA A 24 3.68 -4.26 13.13
CA ALA A 24 2.27 -4.67 13.03
C ALA A 24 1.47 -4.23 14.27
N VAL A 25 1.99 -4.48 15.47
CA VAL A 25 1.33 -4.08 16.73
C VAL A 25 1.17 -2.56 16.81
N LEU A 26 2.24 -1.80 16.58
CA LEU A 26 2.18 -0.33 16.64
C LEU A 26 1.26 0.24 15.57
N THR A 27 1.28 -0.31 14.35
CA THR A 27 0.37 0.12 13.28
C THR A 27 -1.09 -0.06 13.71
N MET A 28 -1.44 -1.21 14.30
CA MET A 28 -2.81 -1.42 14.78
C MET A 28 -3.15 -0.52 15.96
N LEU A 29 -2.25 -0.35 16.94
CA LEU A 29 -2.52 0.49 18.12
C LEU A 29 -2.66 1.98 17.76
N VAL A 30 -1.71 2.52 16.99
CA VAL A 30 -1.71 3.93 16.57
C VAL A 30 -2.88 4.23 15.63
N SER A 31 -3.45 3.23 14.97
CA SER A 31 -4.64 3.40 14.14
C SER A 31 -5.94 3.17 14.87
N TRP A 32 -6.13 1.99 15.43
CA TRP A 32 -7.42 1.56 15.95
C TRP A 32 -7.83 2.30 17.21
N VAL A 33 -6.87 2.70 18.07
CA VAL A 33 -7.20 3.46 19.28
C VAL A 33 -7.72 4.86 18.93
N PRO A 34 -7.03 5.68 18.11
CA PRO A 34 -7.58 6.96 17.67
C PRO A 34 -8.87 6.80 16.84
N LEU A 35 -8.97 5.82 15.94
CA LEU A 35 -10.22 5.59 15.19
C LEU A 35 -11.38 5.23 16.12
N ALA A 36 -11.16 4.45 17.17
CA ALA A 36 -12.17 4.18 18.19
C ALA A 36 -12.63 5.47 18.91
N MET A 37 -11.72 6.43 19.12
CA MET A 37 -12.08 7.74 19.66
C MET A 37 -12.93 8.54 18.66
N THR A 38 -12.56 8.58 17.38
CA THR A 38 -13.39 9.20 16.34
C THR A 38 -14.79 8.60 16.30
N ILE A 39 -14.90 7.26 16.39
CA ILE A 39 -16.20 6.56 16.44
C ILE A 39 -17.01 7.00 17.66
N ALA A 40 -16.38 7.06 18.85
CA ALA A 40 -17.05 7.46 20.08
C ALA A 40 -17.48 8.94 20.08
N VAL A 41 -16.70 9.82 19.47
CA VAL A 41 -17.02 11.26 19.34
C VAL A 41 -18.05 11.52 18.24
N GLY A 42 -18.09 10.67 17.21
CA GLY A 42 -19.05 10.77 16.10
C GLY A 42 -18.78 11.93 15.13
N ARG A 43 -17.56 12.49 15.13
CA ARG A 43 -17.18 13.61 14.24
C ARG A 43 -16.15 13.13 13.21
N PRO A 44 -16.55 12.95 11.94
CA PRO A 44 -15.61 12.57 10.88
C PRO A 44 -14.55 13.66 10.70
N GLY A 45 -13.31 13.26 10.40
CA GLY A 45 -12.23 14.21 10.10
C GLY A 45 -11.66 14.98 11.30
N ASP A 46 -11.89 14.51 12.53
CA ASP A 46 -11.22 15.05 13.71
C ASP A 46 -9.73 14.70 13.76
N VAL A 47 -9.00 15.25 14.75
CA VAL A 47 -7.56 14.97 14.92
C VAL A 47 -7.29 13.48 15.13
N TRP A 48 -8.22 12.76 15.77
CA TRP A 48 -8.10 11.33 16.01
C TRP A 48 -8.22 10.53 14.71
N PHE A 49 -9.07 10.97 13.79
CA PHE A 49 -9.20 10.38 12.47
C PHE A 49 -7.91 10.53 11.67
N LEU A 50 -7.30 11.72 11.69
CA LEU A 50 -6.04 11.97 10.98
C LEU A 50 -4.89 11.13 11.54
N VAL A 51 -4.76 11.05 12.87
CA VAL A 51 -3.75 10.21 13.52
C VAL A 51 -4.01 8.74 13.20
N GLY A 52 -5.26 8.31 13.32
CA GLY A 52 -5.70 6.95 13.12
C GLY A 52 -5.41 6.44 11.70
N THR A 53 -5.75 7.24 10.68
CA THR A 53 -5.48 6.94 9.27
C THR A 53 -3.98 7.05 8.89
N SER A 54 -3.14 7.59 9.77
CA SER A 54 -1.68 7.71 9.57
C SER A 54 -0.84 6.64 10.28
N GLY A 55 -1.48 5.65 10.93
CA GLY A 55 -0.78 4.71 11.81
C GLY A 55 0.37 3.92 11.18
N PRO A 56 0.33 3.45 9.91
CA PRO A 56 1.47 2.73 9.33
C PRO A 56 2.73 3.62 9.23
N THR A 57 2.59 4.85 8.73
CA THR A 57 3.73 5.78 8.63
C THR A 57 4.19 6.25 10.01
N LEU A 58 3.27 6.53 10.93
CA LEU A 58 3.62 6.89 12.31
C LEU A 58 4.32 5.76 13.06
N ALA A 59 3.85 4.51 12.93
CA ALA A 59 4.50 3.34 13.52
C ALA A 59 5.91 3.14 12.96
N ALA A 60 6.09 3.29 11.64
CA ALA A 60 7.41 3.25 11.03
C ALA A 60 8.33 4.38 11.53
N LEU A 61 7.81 5.59 11.71
CA LEU A 61 8.56 6.74 12.25
C LEU A 61 8.99 6.48 13.70
N LEU A 62 8.08 6.02 14.56
CA LEU A 62 8.38 5.68 15.95
C LEU A 62 9.47 4.61 16.05
N LEU A 63 9.37 3.55 15.25
CA LEU A 63 10.39 2.50 15.21
C LEU A 63 11.72 3.01 14.65
N TRP A 64 11.68 3.89 13.66
CA TRP A 64 12.89 4.52 13.12
C TRP A 64 13.60 5.38 14.17
N LEU A 65 12.84 6.18 14.93
CA LEU A 65 13.34 6.99 16.05
C LEU A 65 13.91 6.10 17.17
N ALA A 66 13.27 4.96 17.44
CA ALA A 66 13.75 3.93 18.37
C ALA A 66 14.95 3.12 17.85
N GLY A 67 15.57 3.53 16.74
CA GLY A 67 16.78 2.89 16.20
C GLY A 67 16.51 1.60 15.40
N HIS A 68 15.25 1.23 15.16
CA HIS A 68 14.86 0.07 14.35
C HIS A 68 14.84 0.46 12.87
N ARG A 69 15.98 0.97 12.40
CA ARG A 69 16.14 1.56 11.07
C ARG A 69 16.06 0.52 9.96
N ARG A 70 15.68 0.98 8.76
CA ARG A 70 15.60 0.15 7.55
C ARG A 70 16.87 -0.68 7.39
N PRO A 71 16.76 -1.98 7.04
CA PRO A 71 17.95 -2.79 6.83
C PRO A 71 18.81 -2.19 5.72
N ARG A 72 20.13 -2.10 5.97
CA ARG A 72 21.10 -1.69 4.94
C ARG A 72 21.02 -2.69 3.78
N GLY A 73 20.65 -2.21 2.60
CA GLY A 73 20.67 -2.93 1.33
C GLY A 73 21.21 -2.01 0.23
N PRO A 74 21.51 -2.54 -0.97
CA PRO A 74 21.93 -1.69 -2.07
C PRO A 74 20.86 -0.62 -2.30
N ALA A 75 21.26 0.66 -2.24
CA ALA A 75 20.38 1.75 -2.62
C ALA A 75 20.02 1.55 -4.10
N ARG A 76 18.77 1.15 -4.38
CA ARG A 76 18.24 1.18 -5.73
C ARG A 76 17.85 2.62 -6.00
N PRO A 77 18.58 3.38 -6.84
CA PRO A 77 18.29 4.79 -6.98
C PRO A 77 16.97 4.90 -7.76
N VAL A 78 15.93 5.38 -7.08
CA VAL A 78 14.57 5.54 -7.63
C VAL A 78 14.61 6.34 -8.95
N LEU A 79 15.56 7.27 -9.08
CA LEU A 79 15.73 8.12 -10.27
C LEU A 79 16.22 7.35 -11.51
N THR A 80 16.85 6.19 -11.37
CA THR A 80 17.43 5.46 -12.53
C THR A 80 16.40 4.87 -13.48
N ARG A 81 15.17 4.67 -13.02
CA ARG A 81 14.07 4.06 -13.80
C ARG A 81 12.80 4.89 -13.76
N VAL A 82 12.91 6.19 -13.50
CA VAL A 82 11.77 7.11 -13.43
C VAL A 82 10.88 7.03 -14.68
N TRP A 83 11.49 6.92 -15.86
CA TRP A 83 10.82 6.74 -17.14
C TRP A 83 9.99 5.45 -17.23
N ALA A 84 10.27 4.44 -16.41
CA ALA A 84 9.53 3.18 -16.39
C ALA A 84 8.47 3.17 -15.28
N TRP A 85 8.86 3.53 -14.04
CA TRP A 85 7.94 3.40 -12.91
C TRP A 85 6.91 4.53 -12.82
N VAL A 86 7.20 5.75 -13.26
CA VAL A 86 6.22 6.86 -13.25
C VAL A 86 5.02 6.55 -14.15
N PRO A 87 5.19 6.29 -15.46
CA PRO A 87 4.05 5.98 -16.32
C PRO A 87 3.36 4.69 -15.89
N ALA A 88 4.10 3.68 -15.41
CA ALA A 88 3.49 2.46 -14.90
C ALA A 88 2.66 2.70 -13.63
N ALA A 89 3.12 3.52 -12.68
CA ALA A 89 2.37 3.83 -11.47
C ALA A 89 1.07 4.56 -11.79
N LEU A 90 1.12 5.56 -12.69
CA LEU A 90 -0.06 6.28 -13.16
C LEU A 90 -1.02 5.36 -13.91
N ALA A 91 -0.52 4.60 -14.88
CA ALA A 91 -1.34 3.70 -15.69
C ALA A 91 -1.99 2.61 -14.82
N LEU A 92 -1.21 1.91 -13.99
CA LEU A 92 -1.71 0.81 -13.16
C LEU A 92 -2.62 1.31 -12.03
N GLY A 93 -2.45 2.54 -11.55
CA GLY A 93 -3.36 3.16 -10.57
C GLY A 93 -4.69 3.58 -11.18
N LEU A 94 -4.69 4.18 -12.37
CA LEU A 94 -5.91 4.66 -13.03
C LEU A 94 -6.68 3.59 -13.82
N LEU A 95 -5.99 2.55 -14.29
CA LEU A 95 -6.56 1.51 -15.15
C LEU A 95 -7.79 0.80 -14.54
N PRO A 96 -7.84 0.45 -13.24
CA PRO A 96 -9.02 -0.14 -12.64
C PRO A 96 -10.29 0.67 -12.84
N SER A 97 -10.26 1.96 -12.50
CA SER A 97 -11.41 2.85 -12.66
C SER A 97 -11.73 3.12 -14.13
N ALA A 98 -10.71 3.32 -14.98
CA ALA A 98 -10.93 3.49 -16.41
C ALA A 98 -11.61 2.26 -17.04
N ALA A 99 -11.18 1.05 -16.66
CA ALA A 99 -11.80 -0.19 -17.09
C ALA A 99 -13.23 -0.35 -16.55
N ALA A 100 -13.47 0.04 -15.30
CA ALA A 100 -14.79 -0.02 -14.68
C ALA A 100 -15.79 0.90 -15.40
N VAL A 101 -15.38 2.15 -15.66
CA VAL A 101 -16.18 3.12 -16.45
C VAL A 101 -16.42 2.61 -17.87
N ALA A 102 -15.42 2.00 -18.52
CA ALA A 102 -15.59 1.44 -19.85
C ALA A 102 -16.57 0.25 -19.88
N LEU A 103 -16.62 -0.56 -18.82
CA LEU A 103 -17.50 -1.75 -18.73
C LEU A 103 -18.91 -1.43 -18.26
N ALA A 104 -19.07 -0.43 -17.39
CA ALA A 104 -20.31 -0.16 -16.67
C ALA A 104 -20.63 1.35 -16.58
N GLY A 105 -20.27 2.12 -17.61
CA GLY A 105 -20.40 3.58 -17.68
C GLY A 105 -21.70 4.18 -17.13
N PRO A 106 -22.90 3.62 -17.40
CA PRO A 106 -24.16 4.12 -16.84
C PRO A 106 -24.26 4.08 -15.31
N MET A 107 -23.38 3.33 -14.63
CA MET A 107 -23.28 3.27 -13.17
C MET A 107 -22.34 4.35 -12.59
N PHE A 108 -21.80 5.23 -13.43
CA PHE A 108 -20.88 6.30 -13.03
C PHE A 108 -21.49 7.66 -13.40
N ASP A 109 -21.42 8.60 -12.47
CA ASP A 109 -21.92 9.95 -12.61
C ASP A 109 -20.78 10.98 -12.55
N PRO A 110 -20.31 11.47 -13.72
CA PRO A 110 -19.30 12.52 -13.78
C PRO A 110 -19.71 13.82 -13.08
N ALA A 111 -21.02 14.11 -12.96
CA ALA A 111 -21.49 15.31 -12.29
C ALA A 111 -21.24 15.22 -10.78
N ALA A 112 -21.48 14.06 -10.15
CA ALA A 112 -21.15 13.84 -8.74
C ALA A 112 -19.65 14.06 -8.45
N ALA A 113 -18.76 13.61 -9.35
CA ALA A 113 -17.34 13.87 -9.23
C ALA A 113 -16.99 15.36 -9.31
N ALA A 114 -17.61 16.10 -10.25
CA ALA A 114 -17.43 17.54 -10.38
C ALA A 114 -17.90 18.30 -9.13
N THR A 115 -19.08 17.96 -8.60
CA THR A 115 -19.61 18.58 -7.37
C THR A 115 -18.68 18.35 -6.19
N MET A 116 -18.19 17.13 -5.98
CA MET A 116 -17.23 16.86 -4.90
C MET A 116 -15.95 17.68 -5.03
N ILE A 117 -15.42 17.82 -6.25
CA ILE A 117 -14.24 18.65 -6.52
C ILE A 117 -14.53 20.12 -6.18
N GLU A 118 -15.70 20.64 -6.54
CA GLU A 118 -16.11 22.01 -6.21
C GLU A 118 -16.27 22.20 -4.70
N ASP A 119 -16.91 21.26 -4.00
CA ASP A 119 -17.16 21.32 -2.56
C ASP A 119 -15.87 21.38 -1.73
N VAL A 120 -14.80 20.72 -2.18
CA VAL A 120 -13.49 20.77 -1.50
C VAL A 120 -12.64 21.97 -1.91
N GLY A 121 -13.14 22.88 -2.75
CA GLY A 121 -12.46 24.10 -3.18
C GLY A 121 -11.70 23.99 -4.50
N GLY A 122 -12.03 22.98 -5.32
CA GLY A 122 -11.48 22.74 -6.65
C GLY A 122 -10.49 21.58 -6.72
N LEU A 123 -9.97 21.35 -7.93
CA LEU A 123 -9.14 20.18 -8.24
C LEU A 123 -7.86 20.13 -7.41
N PHE A 124 -7.20 21.27 -7.18
CA PHE A 124 -5.94 21.29 -6.45
C PHE A 124 -6.12 20.89 -4.98
N PRO A 125 -7.03 21.50 -4.18
CA PRO A 125 -7.34 21.02 -2.84
C PRO A 125 -7.77 19.54 -2.80
N ALA A 126 -8.59 19.09 -3.74
CA ALA A 126 -9.01 17.68 -3.84
C ALA A 126 -7.79 16.73 -3.96
N LEU A 127 -6.88 17.03 -4.88
CA LEU A 127 -5.67 16.22 -5.07
C LEU A 127 -4.72 16.27 -3.86
N MET A 128 -4.61 17.42 -3.19
CA MET A 128 -3.81 17.53 -1.96
C MET A 128 -4.42 16.73 -0.82
N MET A 129 -5.74 16.76 -0.66
CA MET A 129 -6.45 15.92 0.29
C MET A 129 -6.19 14.43 -0.01
N LEU A 130 -6.33 14.00 -1.26
CA LEU A 130 -6.08 12.61 -1.67
C LEU A 130 -4.62 12.18 -1.52
N LEU A 131 -3.67 13.09 -1.64
CA LEU A 131 -2.23 12.81 -1.43
C LEU A 131 -1.88 12.65 0.05
N LEU A 132 -2.43 13.53 0.90
CA LEU A 132 -2.12 13.59 2.32
C LEU A 132 -2.89 12.53 3.11
N ALA A 133 -4.20 12.38 2.86
CA ALA A 133 -5.08 11.44 3.52
C ALA A 133 -5.06 10.07 2.82
N GLY A 134 -3.97 9.34 3.03
CA GLY A 134 -3.79 7.96 2.58
C GLY A 134 -2.38 7.70 2.05
N PRO A 135 -2.05 8.08 0.81
CA PRO A 135 -0.76 7.77 0.18
C PRO A 135 0.47 8.14 1.02
N LEU A 136 0.59 9.38 1.50
CA LEU A 136 1.71 9.76 2.37
C LEU A 136 1.54 9.19 3.80
N ALA A 137 0.31 9.14 4.29
CA ALA A 137 -0.04 8.63 5.62
C ALA A 137 0.22 7.12 5.79
N GLU A 138 0.31 6.36 4.69
CA GLU A 138 0.36 4.90 4.73
C GLU A 138 1.65 4.32 4.09
N GLU A 139 2.07 4.83 2.93
CA GLU A 139 3.05 4.12 2.09
C GLU A 139 4.47 4.10 2.67
N PHE A 140 4.84 5.07 3.51
CA PHE A 140 6.12 5.00 4.22
C PHE A 140 6.16 3.86 5.23
N GLY A 141 5.02 3.53 5.85
CA GLY A 141 4.87 2.36 6.70
C GLY A 141 4.92 1.07 5.89
N TRP A 142 3.96 0.89 4.99
CA TRP A 142 3.79 -0.36 4.26
C TRP A 142 4.98 -0.65 3.33
N ARG A 143 5.32 0.28 2.44
CA ARG A 143 6.31 0.08 1.36
C ARG A 143 7.70 0.57 1.80
N GLY A 144 7.77 1.52 2.72
CA GLY A 144 9.04 2.04 3.25
C GLY A 144 9.64 1.22 4.40
N TYR A 145 8.81 0.66 5.29
CA TYR A 145 9.29 -0.05 6.49
C TYR A 145 9.08 -1.57 6.42
N ALA A 146 7.85 -2.02 6.16
CA ALA A 146 7.48 -3.44 6.24
C ALA A 146 7.93 -4.24 5.00
N GLN A 147 7.59 -3.78 3.80
CA GLN A 147 7.91 -4.47 2.54
C GLN A 147 9.39 -4.83 2.38
N PRO A 148 10.37 -3.93 2.62
CA PRO A 148 11.78 -4.27 2.46
C PRO A 148 12.26 -5.35 3.43
N ARG A 149 11.61 -5.49 4.60
CA ARG A 149 11.93 -6.54 5.58
C ARG A 149 11.31 -7.88 5.19
N LEU A 150 10.08 -7.86 4.67
CA LEU A 150 9.39 -9.05 4.16
C LEU A 150 10.07 -9.61 2.91
N CYS A 151 10.44 -8.77 1.94
CA CYS A 151 11.16 -9.17 0.72
C CYS A 151 12.51 -9.87 0.99
N ARG A 152 13.11 -9.70 2.17
CA ARG A 152 14.35 -10.40 2.57
C ARG A 152 14.10 -11.83 3.07
N ARG A 153 12.84 -12.19 3.31
CA ARG A 153 12.42 -13.47 3.90
C ARG A 153 11.47 -14.25 3.01
N LEU A 154 10.67 -13.53 2.22
CA LEU A 154 9.57 -14.06 1.45
C LEU A 154 9.74 -13.70 -0.03
N GLY A 155 9.15 -14.51 -0.90
CA GLY A 155 9.01 -14.18 -2.32
C GLY A 155 7.98 -13.06 -2.56
N PRO A 156 7.84 -12.60 -3.82
CA PRO A 156 6.93 -11.52 -4.18
C PRO A 156 5.48 -11.76 -3.75
N VAL A 157 4.95 -12.95 -4.05
CA VAL A 157 3.56 -13.32 -3.75
C VAL A 157 3.32 -13.38 -2.24
N ALA A 158 4.18 -14.08 -1.50
CA ALA A 158 4.04 -14.19 -0.04
C ALA A 158 4.23 -12.84 0.67
N THR A 159 5.16 -11.98 0.21
CA THR A 159 5.31 -10.62 0.73
C THR A 159 4.03 -9.81 0.54
N SER A 160 3.46 -9.89 -0.67
CA SER A 160 2.25 -9.15 -1.04
C SER A 160 1.03 -9.65 -0.28
N ALA A 161 0.89 -10.97 -0.10
CA ALA A 161 -0.22 -11.54 0.67
C ALA A 161 -0.20 -11.11 2.13
N VAL A 162 0.98 -11.12 2.78
CA VAL A 162 1.12 -10.66 4.18
C VAL A 162 0.81 -9.18 4.32
N LEU A 163 1.33 -8.34 3.41
CA LEU A 163 1.04 -6.90 3.43
C LEU A 163 -0.43 -6.61 3.13
N GLY A 164 -1.00 -7.25 2.10
CA GLY A 164 -2.41 -7.10 1.74
C GLY A 164 -3.34 -7.50 2.88
N ALA A 165 -3.07 -8.62 3.57
CA ALA A 165 -3.84 -9.02 4.74
C ALA A 165 -3.71 -8.01 5.89
N GLY A 166 -2.50 -7.53 6.19
CA GLY A 166 -2.28 -6.51 7.21
C GLY A 166 -3.00 -5.20 6.87
N TRP A 167 -3.02 -4.81 5.60
CA TRP A 167 -3.70 -3.63 5.11
C TRP A 167 -5.23 -3.77 5.15
N ALA A 168 -5.77 -4.94 4.80
CA ALA A 168 -7.20 -5.24 4.93
C ALA A 168 -7.66 -5.16 6.39
N VAL A 169 -6.93 -5.81 7.30
CA VAL A 169 -7.24 -5.74 8.74
C VAL A 169 -7.16 -4.30 9.23
N TRP A 170 -6.15 -3.54 8.82
CA TRP A 170 -5.99 -2.14 9.21
C TRP A 170 -7.22 -1.27 8.91
N HIS A 171 -7.93 -1.53 7.81
CA HIS A 171 -9.13 -0.78 7.42
C HIS A 171 -10.39 -1.10 8.22
N LEU A 172 -10.43 -2.20 9.00
CA LEU A 172 -11.66 -2.65 9.67
C LEU A 172 -12.37 -1.58 10.51
N PRO A 173 -11.68 -0.73 11.30
CA PRO A 173 -12.36 0.30 12.08
C PRO A 173 -13.09 1.34 11.23
N LEU A 174 -12.64 1.59 9.99
CA LEU A 174 -13.25 2.61 9.12
C LEU A 174 -14.71 2.28 8.79
N PHE A 175 -15.08 1.00 8.74
CA PHE A 175 -16.48 0.58 8.56
C PHE A 175 -17.43 1.05 9.68
N PHE A 176 -16.89 1.54 10.79
CA PHE A 176 -17.66 2.03 11.93
C PHE A 176 -17.53 3.55 12.12
N VAL A 177 -16.69 4.23 11.33
CA VAL A 177 -16.53 5.69 11.38
C VAL A 177 -17.57 6.34 10.48
N PRO A 178 -18.56 7.09 11.04
CA PRO A 178 -19.58 7.75 10.22
C PRO A 178 -18.97 8.65 9.14
N GLY A 179 -19.62 8.74 7.98
CA GLY A 179 -19.18 9.60 6.87
C GLY A 179 -17.94 9.12 6.09
N THR A 180 -17.44 7.91 6.38
CA THR A 180 -16.46 7.25 5.51
C THR A 180 -17.14 6.40 4.46
N SER A 181 -16.49 6.22 3.30
CA SER A 181 -17.00 5.34 2.24
C SER A 181 -17.14 3.88 2.70
N GLN A 182 -16.31 3.44 3.64
CA GLN A 182 -16.41 2.11 4.24
C GLN A 182 -17.65 1.97 5.12
N ALA A 183 -17.99 2.99 5.92
CA ALA A 183 -19.20 2.95 6.74
C ALA A 183 -20.47 2.94 5.88
N GLU A 184 -20.50 3.72 4.80
CA GLU A 184 -21.60 3.70 3.82
C GLU A 184 -21.73 2.34 3.13
N MET A 185 -20.60 1.71 2.79
CA MET A 185 -20.54 0.37 2.19
C MET A 185 -21.05 -0.74 3.12
N GLY A 186 -20.85 -0.61 4.43
CA GLY A 186 -21.29 -1.55 5.47
C GLY A 186 -20.51 -2.87 5.53
N ILE A 187 -19.92 -3.22 6.67
CA ILE A 187 -18.97 -4.34 6.84
C ILE A 187 -19.48 -5.73 6.40
N GLY A 188 -20.79 -5.94 6.39
CA GLY A 188 -21.43 -7.21 6.00
C GLY A 188 -21.81 -7.29 4.51
N SER A 189 -21.59 -6.24 3.73
CA SER A 189 -22.02 -6.21 2.33
C SER A 189 -21.07 -7.01 1.42
N PRO A 190 -21.54 -7.44 0.23
CA PRO A 190 -20.67 -8.00 -0.80
C PRO A 190 -19.55 -7.03 -1.20
N ALA A 191 -19.83 -5.73 -1.26
CA ALA A 191 -18.84 -4.71 -1.57
C ALA A 191 -17.76 -4.63 -0.49
N ALA A 192 -18.11 -4.72 0.80
CA ALA A 192 -17.14 -4.76 1.90
C ALA A 192 -16.23 -5.99 1.83
N THR A 193 -16.81 -7.14 1.51
CA THR A 193 -16.03 -8.37 1.30
C THR A 193 -15.06 -8.19 0.14
N LEU A 194 -15.51 -7.69 -1.01
CA LEU A 194 -14.67 -7.40 -2.17
C LEU A 194 -13.56 -6.39 -1.84
N PHE A 195 -13.89 -5.34 -1.09
CA PHE A 195 -12.94 -4.31 -0.65
C PHE A 195 -11.81 -4.94 0.17
N LEU A 196 -12.13 -5.69 1.21
CA LEU A 196 -11.15 -6.31 2.09
C LEU A 196 -10.28 -7.35 1.36
N ILE A 197 -10.86 -8.19 0.50
CA ILE A 197 -10.07 -9.20 -0.23
C ILE A 197 -9.23 -8.58 -1.36
N SER A 198 -9.64 -7.44 -1.92
CA SER A 198 -8.93 -6.78 -3.03
C SER A 198 -7.51 -6.34 -2.65
N PHE A 199 -7.26 -6.07 -1.36
CA PHE A 199 -5.93 -5.70 -0.86
C PHE A 199 -4.86 -6.78 -1.09
N LEU A 200 -5.25 -8.06 -1.14
CA LEU A 200 -4.32 -9.17 -1.38
C LEU A 200 -3.65 -9.06 -2.77
N PRO A 201 -4.39 -9.09 -3.90
CA PRO A 201 -3.79 -8.90 -5.21
C PRO A 201 -3.30 -7.46 -5.42
N LEU A 202 -4.00 -6.44 -4.89
CA LEU A 202 -3.57 -5.05 -5.02
C LEU A 202 -2.18 -4.81 -4.40
N SER A 203 -1.88 -5.44 -3.26
CA SER A 203 -0.55 -5.33 -2.66
C SER A 203 0.54 -5.89 -3.57
N TYR A 204 0.25 -6.85 -4.45
CA TYR A 204 1.21 -7.33 -5.45
C TYR A 204 1.48 -6.29 -6.53
N LEU A 205 0.46 -5.54 -6.95
CA LEU A 205 0.60 -4.45 -7.90
C LEU A 205 1.52 -3.36 -7.35
N PHE A 206 1.37 -3.01 -6.07
CA PHE A 206 2.30 -2.14 -5.36
C PHE A 206 3.71 -2.72 -5.30
N TRP A 207 3.86 -4.00 -4.96
CA TRP A 207 5.16 -4.68 -4.96
C TRP A 207 5.84 -4.61 -6.35
N PHE A 208 5.08 -4.77 -7.42
CA PHE A 208 5.57 -4.68 -8.79
C PHE A 208 6.14 -3.28 -9.10
N VAL A 209 5.37 -2.21 -8.84
CA VAL A 209 5.85 -0.84 -9.09
C VAL A 209 7.06 -0.50 -8.22
N THR A 210 7.01 -0.87 -6.94
CA THR A 210 8.05 -0.49 -5.98
C THR A 210 9.35 -1.29 -6.14
N GLU A 211 9.27 -2.61 -6.26
CA GLU A 211 10.43 -3.51 -6.28
C GLU A 211 10.87 -3.89 -7.69
N ARG A 212 9.93 -4.22 -8.59
CA ARG A 212 10.26 -4.68 -9.95
C ARG A 212 10.64 -3.51 -10.86
N LEU A 213 9.91 -2.40 -10.78
CA LEU A 213 10.22 -1.18 -11.54
C LEU A 213 11.16 -0.22 -10.79
N SER A 214 11.55 -0.57 -9.56
CA SER A 214 12.42 0.24 -8.70
C SER A 214 11.84 1.62 -8.34
N GLY A 215 10.51 1.76 -8.29
CA GLY A 215 9.85 3.01 -7.90
C GLY A 215 9.95 3.34 -6.40
N GLY A 216 10.26 2.35 -5.55
CA GLY A 216 10.32 2.53 -4.11
C GLY A 216 9.04 3.15 -3.53
N VAL A 217 9.16 3.88 -2.41
CA VAL A 217 8.01 4.53 -1.77
C VAL A 217 7.38 5.60 -2.67
N ALA A 218 8.17 6.32 -3.47
CA ALA A 218 7.64 7.34 -4.38
C ALA A 218 6.70 6.74 -5.44
N GLY A 219 7.07 5.60 -6.03
CA GLY A 219 6.21 4.87 -6.95
C GLY A 219 4.93 4.35 -6.29
N ALA A 220 5.00 3.92 -5.03
CA ALA A 220 3.82 3.52 -4.26
C ALA A 220 2.88 4.71 -4.01
N VAL A 221 3.40 5.83 -3.53
CA VAL A 221 2.62 7.05 -3.28
C VAL A 221 1.93 7.51 -4.56
N LEU A 222 2.67 7.57 -5.68
CA LEU A 222 2.11 7.97 -6.96
C LEU A 222 1.00 7.03 -7.43
N MET A 223 1.21 5.72 -7.33
CA MET A 223 0.22 4.72 -7.71
C MET A 223 -1.02 4.77 -6.79
N HIS A 224 -0.84 4.97 -5.49
CA HIS A 224 -1.92 5.09 -4.52
C HIS A 224 -2.76 6.36 -4.80
N VAL A 225 -2.12 7.51 -5.02
CA VAL A 225 -2.82 8.73 -5.45
C VAL A 225 -3.61 8.47 -6.72
N ALA A 226 -3.00 7.85 -7.73
CA ALA A 226 -3.67 7.53 -9.00
C ALA A 226 -4.89 6.62 -8.79
N LEU A 227 -4.79 5.61 -7.93
CA LEU A 227 -5.90 4.73 -7.56
C LEU A 227 -7.03 5.52 -6.88
N ASN A 228 -6.72 6.30 -5.85
CA ASN A 228 -7.71 7.08 -5.11
C ASN A 228 -8.37 8.14 -5.98
N THR A 229 -7.61 8.81 -6.85
CA THR A 229 -8.14 9.72 -7.87
C THR A 229 -9.11 9.01 -8.79
N GLY A 230 -8.78 7.81 -9.29
CA GLY A 230 -9.66 7.04 -10.15
C GLY A 230 -10.97 6.64 -9.46
N VAL A 231 -10.91 6.25 -8.18
CA VAL A 231 -12.10 5.89 -7.38
C VAL A 231 -12.95 7.13 -7.09
N THR A 232 -12.31 8.21 -6.64
CA THR A 232 -12.98 9.43 -6.15
C THR A 232 -13.58 10.24 -7.29
N PHE A 233 -12.82 10.44 -8.37
CA PHE A 233 -13.28 11.21 -9.54
C PHE A 233 -13.95 10.33 -10.61
N GLY A 234 -14.04 9.02 -10.36
CA GLY A 234 -14.78 8.09 -11.21
C GLY A 234 -16.28 8.30 -11.15
N GLY A 235 -16.81 9.05 -10.18
CA GLY A 235 -18.24 9.33 -10.07
C GLY A 235 -19.05 8.11 -9.62
N ILE A 236 -18.55 7.35 -8.65
CA ILE A 236 -19.22 6.14 -8.16
C ILE A 236 -20.60 6.52 -7.59
N SER A 237 -21.69 6.13 -8.26
CA SER A 237 -23.06 6.50 -7.89
C SER A 237 -23.86 5.39 -7.20
N SER A 238 -23.26 4.21 -7.04
CA SER A 238 -23.91 3.05 -6.40
C SER A 238 -22.90 2.03 -5.87
N ASP A 239 -23.36 1.16 -4.95
CA ASP A 239 -22.59 0.01 -4.46
C ASP A 239 -22.18 -0.95 -5.58
N ALA A 240 -23.02 -1.08 -6.61
CA ALA A 240 -22.71 -1.89 -7.79
C ALA A 240 -21.52 -1.29 -8.56
N ALA A 241 -21.49 0.03 -8.76
CA ALA A 241 -20.37 0.72 -9.39
C ALA A 241 -19.06 0.52 -8.60
N MET A 242 -19.12 0.64 -7.27
CA MET A 242 -18.00 0.36 -6.38
C MET A 242 -17.52 -1.10 -6.53
N GLY A 243 -18.44 -2.05 -6.56
CA GLY A 243 -18.14 -3.47 -6.80
C GLY A 243 -17.43 -3.71 -8.13
N VAL A 244 -17.84 -3.03 -9.21
CA VAL A 244 -17.17 -3.12 -10.51
C VAL A 244 -15.74 -2.56 -10.43
N VAL A 245 -15.52 -1.41 -9.79
CA VAL A 245 -14.18 -0.82 -9.59
C VAL A 245 -13.26 -1.75 -8.80
N LEU A 246 -13.75 -2.33 -7.70
CA LEU A 246 -12.97 -3.28 -6.89
C LEU A 246 -12.69 -4.58 -7.65
N GLY A 247 -13.66 -5.03 -8.46
CA GLY A 247 -13.51 -6.18 -9.35
C GLY A 247 -12.44 -5.95 -10.42
N THR A 248 -12.48 -4.83 -11.14
CA THR A 248 -11.46 -4.50 -12.14
C THR A 248 -10.10 -4.28 -11.52
N ALA A 249 -10.01 -3.65 -10.33
CA ALA A 249 -8.75 -3.52 -9.58
C ALA A 249 -8.14 -4.88 -9.25
N THR A 250 -8.98 -5.82 -8.80
CA THR A 250 -8.59 -7.20 -8.51
C THR A 250 -8.10 -7.91 -9.78
N LEU A 251 -8.84 -7.81 -10.87
CA LEU A 251 -8.49 -8.45 -12.15
C LEU A 251 -7.19 -7.88 -12.75
N VAL A 252 -7.01 -6.56 -12.76
CA VAL A 252 -5.76 -5.91 -13.20
C VAL A 252 -4.59 -6.40 -12.37
N SER A 253 -4.75 -6.43 -11.05
CA SER A 253 -3.71 -6.88 -10.13
C SER A 253 -3.34 -8.35 -10.34
N LEU A 254 -4.33 -9.23 -10.54
CA LEU A 254 -4.13 -10.64 -10.85
C LEU A 254 -3.48 -10.84 -12.22
N ALA A 255 -3.87 -10.06 -13.23
CA ALA A 255 -3.27 -10.11 -14.56
C ALA A 255 -1.79 -9.71 -14.51
N VAL A 256 -1.43 -8.65 -13.79
CA VAL A 256 -0.02 -8.27 -13.57
C VAL A 256 0.73 -9.34 -12.79
N ALA A 257 0.09 -10.02 -11.83
CA ALA A 257 0.70 -11.13 -11.12
C ALA A 257 0.94 -12.37 -12.01
N ALA A 258 0.00 -12.68 -12.90
CA ALA A 258 0.07 -13.84 -13.79
C ALA A 258 1.04 -13.63 -14.97
N LEU A 259 1.00 -12.44 -15.58
CA LEU A 259 1.82 -12.07 -16.74
C LEU A 259 3.20 -11.52 -16.35
N GLY A 260 3.33 -11.08 -15.10
CA GLY A 260 4.58 -10.60 -14.56
C GLY A 260 5.64 -11.71 -14.53
N PRO A 261 6.91 -11.41 -14.86
CA PRO A 261 7.98 -12.39 -14.75
C PRO A 261 8.07 -12.92 -13.32
N ARG A 262 7.82 -14.21 -13.13
CA ARG A 262 8.03 -14.89 -11.84
C ARG A 262 9.46 -14.62 -11.42
N ALA A 263 9.65 -13.98 -10.26
CA ALA A 263 10.99 -13.70 -9.76
C ALA A 263 11.75 -15.03 -9.67
N ALA A 264 12.78 -15.19 -10.51
CA ALA A 264 13.68 -16.32 -10.40
C ALA A 264 14.21 -16.34 -8.96
N SER A 265 14.03 -17.47 -8.30
CA SER A 265 14.52 -17.74 -6.96
C SER A 265 15.98 -17.31 -6.85
N LEU A 266 16.29 -16.43 -5.90
CA LEU A 266 17.64 -15.88 -5.63
C LEU A 266 18.64 -16.93 -5.08
N THR A 267 18.48 -18.22 -5.41
CA THR A 267 19.24 -19.34 -4.85
C THR A 267 20.33 -19.89 -5.78
N ALA A 268 20.71 -19.22 -6.87
CA ALA A 268 21.63 -19.79 -7.86
C ALA A 268 22.74 -18.85 -8.37
N THR A 269 23.45 -18.11 -7.52
CA THR A 269 24.76 -17.50 -7.89
C THR A 269 25.71 -17.34 -6.69
N ALA A 270 25.76 -18.33 -5.80
CA ALA A 270 26.80 -18.42 -4.78
C ALA A 270 27.52 -19.77 -4.87
N ARG A 271 28.14 -20.08 -6.03
CA ARG A 271 29.12 -21.16 -6.16
C ARG A 271 29.91 -21.02 -7.46
N THR A 272 30.98 -20.24 -7.40
CA THR A 272 32.19 -20.55 -8.16
C THR A 272 33.39 -20.17 -7.28
N PRO A 273 34.15 -21.14 -6.74
CA PRO A 273 35.38 -20.82 -6.03
C PRO A 273 36.44 -20.35 -7.03
N ALA A 274 37.26 -19.39 -6.57
CA ALA A 274 38.36 -18.79 -7.31
C ALA A 274 39.29 -19.86 -7.91
N ARG A 275 39.71 -19.65 -9.17
CA ARG A 275 40.87 -20.36 -9.74
C ARG A 275 42.14 -19.90 -9.01
N PRO A 276 43.07 -20.81 -8.67
CA PRO A 276 44.36 -20.41 -8.15
C PRO A 276 45.18 -19.76 -9.27
N VAL A 277 45.75 -18.60 -8.97
CA VAL A 277 46.79 -17.95 -9.78
C VAL A 277 48.04 -18.85 -9.71
N ARG A 278 48.62 -19.16 -10.87
CA ARG A 278 49.98 -19.69 -10.98
C ARG A 278 50.95 -18.54 -11.10
#